data_AF-A0A358ADK5-F1
#
_entry.id   AF-A0A358ADK5-F1
#
_cell.length_a   1.000
_cell.length_b   1.000
_cell.length_c   1.000
_cell.angle_alpha   90.00
_cell.angle_beta   90.00
_cell.angle_gamma   90.00
#
_symmetry.space_group_name_H-M   'P 1'
#
loop_
_entity.id
_entity.type
_entity.pdbx_description
1 polymer ?
#
loop_
_entity_poly.entity_id
_entity_poly.type
_entity_poly.pdbx_seq_one_letter_code
_entity_poly.pdbx_strand_id
1 'polypeptide(L)'
;MSEIKRKKGESFEAFMRRIKRRWQQSGKLLQARKIQYVQPTLSKNMQKKHTVKKLQMVSKMNYLRKIGRLPEEEEKFTKRK
;
A
#
# COMPACT_ATOMS: atom_id res chain seq x y z
N MET A 1 -7.97 -15.38 -11.51
CA MET A 1 -7.18 -16.05 -10.44
C MET A 1 -7.49 -15.52 -9.04
N SER A 2 -8.78 -15.48 -8.71
CA SER A 2 -9.27 -15.25 -7.34
C SER A 2 -10.33 -16.30 -7.03
N GLU A 3 -10.15 -17.51 -7.54
CA GLU A 3 -11.04 -18.63 -7.27
C GLU A 3 -10.65 -19.20 -5.91
N ILE A 4 -11.07 -18.49 -4.86
CA ILE A 4 -11.02 -19.02 -3.50
C ILE A 4 -12.33 -19.77 -3.31
N LYS A 5 -12.26 -21.10 -3.24
CA LYS A 5 -13.42 -21.93 -2.90
C LYS A 5 -13.63 -21.94 -1.37
N ARG A 6 -14.88 -22.13 -0.96
CA ARG A 6 -15.23 -22.28 0.46
C ARG A 6 -14.68 -23.61 0.96
N LYS A 7 -14.04 -23.59 2.14
CA LYS A 7 -13.58 -24.82 2.78
C LYS A 7 -14.75 -25.48 3.53
N LYS A 8 -14.79 -26.82 3.57
CA LYS A 8 -15.78 -27.56 4.36
C LYS A 8 -15.55 -27.26 5.84
N GLY A 9 -16.62 -26.89 6.57
CA GLY A 9 -16.56 -26.48 7.98
C GLY A 9 -16.24 -25.00 8.22
N GLU A 10 -16.12 -24.18 7.18
CA GLU A 10 -15.87 -22.74 7.32
C GLU A 10 -17.17 -21.91 7.39
N SER A 11 -17.26 -20.98 8.34
CA SER A 11 -18.31 -19.94 8.36
C SER A 11 -18.19 -19.01 7.14
N PHE A 12 -19.33 -18.58 6.61
CA PHE A 12 -19.36 -17.66 5.47
C PHE A 12 -18.54 -16.38 5.70
N GLU A 13 -18.54 -15.86 6.92
CA GLU A 13 -17.83 -14.63 7.25
C GLU A 13 -16.30 -14.82 7.21
N ALA A 14 -15.80 -15.97 7.69
CA ALA A 14 -14.38 -16.31 7.62
C ALA A 14 -13.91 -16.45 6.16
N PHE A 15 -14.76 -17.02 5.31
CA PHE A 15 -14.51 -17.11 3.88
C PHE A 15 -14.40 -15.72 3.22
N MET A 16 -15.34 -14.83 3.53
CA MET A 16 -15.33 -13.44 3.02
C MET A 16 -14.12 -12.65 3.49
N ARG A 17 -13.69 -12.81 4.75
CA ARG A 17 -12.44 -12.22 5.26
C ARG A 17 -11.23 -12.65 4.44
N ARG A 18 -11.12 -13.95 4.11
CA ARG A 18 -10.02 -14.47 3.27
C ARG A 18 -10.03 -13.86 1.87
N ILE A 19 -11.21 -13.77 1.24
CA ILE A 19 -11.37 -13.14 -0.06
C ILE A 19 -10.88 -11.69 -0.01
N LYS A 20 -11.38 -10.90 0.95
CA LYS A 20 -11.01 -9.49 1.09
C LYS A 20 -9.50 -9.31 1.28
N ARG A 21 -8.88 -10.12 2.14
CA ARG A 21 -7.43 -10.08 2.36
C ARG A 21 -6.65 -10.47 1.10
N ARG A 22 -7.11 -11.48 0.35
CA ARG A 22 -6.48 -11.88 -0.92
C ARG A 22 -6.59 -10.79 -1.98
N TRP A 23 -7.73 -10.13 -2.09
CA TRP A 23 -7.89 -8.99 -3.00
C TRP A 23 -6.96 -7.83 -2.64
N GLN A 24 -6.86 -7.48 -1.35
CA GLN A 24 -5.93 -6.47 -0.86
C GLN A 24 -4.47 -6.83 -1.17
N GLN A 25 -4.06 -8.08 -0.90
CA GLN A 25 -2.70 -8.56 -1.20
C GLN A 25 -2.40 -8.57 -2.69
N SER A 26 -3.37 -8.91 -3.53
CA SER A 26 -3.18 -8.99 -4.98
C SER A 26 -2.91 -7.64 -5.64
N GLY A 27 -3.25 -6.53 -4.98
CA GLY A 27 -3.10 -5.18 -5.53
C GLY A 27 -3.99 -4.87 -6.75
N LYS A 28 -4.76 -5.84 -7.25
CA LYS A 28 -5.59 -5.67 -8.46
C LYS A 28 -6.60 -4.55 -8.34
N LEU A 29 -7.18 -4.37 -7.16
CA LEU A 29 -8.11 -3.28 -6.89
C LEU A 29 -7.43 -1.90 -6.95
N LEU A 30 -6.18 -1.81 -6.48
CA LEU A 30 -5.38 -0.58 -6.58
C LEU A 30 -5.00 -0.30 -8.03
N GLN A 31 -4.60 -1.33 -8.78
CA GLN A 31 -4.29 -1.22 -10.20
C GLN A 31 -5.52 -0.77 -11.00
N ALA A 32 -6.69 -1.38 -10.77
CA ALA A 32 -7.94 -1.00 -11.42
C ALA A 32 -8.28 0.48 -11.20
N ARG A 33 -8.14 0.98 -9.96
CA ARG A 33 -8.32 2.40 -9.64
C ARG A 33 -7.27 3.29 -10.30
N LYS A 34 -6.01 2.83 -10.37
CA LYS A 34 -4.91 3.58 -10.98
C LYS A 34 -5.12 3.79 -12.48
N ILE A 35 -5.62 2.77 -13.18
CA ILE A 35 -5.83 2.81 -14.65
C ILE A 35 -7.22 3.29 -15.06
N GLN A 36 -8.10 3.60 -14.09
CA GLN A 36 -9.47 4.04 -14.35
C GLN A 36 -9.52 5.32 -15.22
N TYR A 37 -8.49 6.16 -15.13
CA TYR A 37 -8.37 7.41 -15.87
C TYR A 37 -7.03 7.51 -16.59
N VAL A 38 -7.01 8.19 -17.73
CA VAL A 38 -5.76 8.53 -18.44
C VAL A 38 -4.96 9.50 -17.56
N GLN A 39 -3.76 9.08 -17.17
CA GLN A 39 -2.84 9.91 -16.38
C GLN A 39 -1.77 10.50 -17.32
N PRO A 40 -1.64 11.83 -17.42
CA PRO A 40 -0.59 12.45 -18.22
C PRO A 40 0.80 12.19 -17.61
N THR A 41 1.83 12.25 -18.43
CA THR A 41 3.21 12.16 -17.96
C THR A 41 3.57 13.38 -17.10
N LEU A 42 4.22 13.15 -15.95
CA LEU A 42 4.63 14.23 -15.05
C LEU A 42 5.75 15.06 -15.68
N SER A 43 5.66 16.39 -15.60
CA SER A 43 6.74 17.30 -16.01
C SER A 43 7.95 17.19 -15.08
N LYS A 44 9.14 17.57 -15.56
CA LYS A 44 10.39 17.53 -14.76
C LYS A 44 10.27 18.30 -13.43
N ASN A 45 9.61 19.46 -13.44
CA ASN A 45 9.37 20.25 -12.22
C ASN A 45 8.48 19.51 -11.21
N MET A 46 7.40 18.87 -11.69
CA MET A 46 6.52 18.09 -10.83
C MET A 46 7.22 16.87 -10.25
N GLN A 47 8.02 16.18 -11.06
CA GLN A 47 8.84 15.06 -10.58
C GLN A 47 9.83 15.52 -9.48
N LYS A 48 10.52 16.65 -9.68
CA LYS A 48 11.43 17.22 -8.67
C LYS A 48 10.70 17.53 -7.36
N LYS A 49 9.53 18.19 -7.43
CA LYS A 49 8.72 18.53 -6.24
C LYS A 49 8.28 17.27 -5.48
N HIS A 50 7.86 16.23 -6.19
CA HIS A 50 7.49 14.94 -5.59
C HIS A 50 8.68 14.28 -4.89
N THR A 51 9.86 14.28 -5.52
CA THR A 51 11.09 13.71 -4.93
C THR A 51 11.51 14.46 -3.67
N VAL A 52 11.51 15.79 -3.67
CA VAL A 52 11.84 16.60 -2.50
C VAL A 52 10.89 16.30 -1.34
N LYS A 53 9.57 16.27 -1.60
CA LYS A 53 8.57 15.93 -0.57
C LYS A 53 8.81 14.53 0.01
N LYS A 54 9.14 13.55 -0.84
CA LYS A 54 9.48 12.19 -0.40
C LYS A 54 10.71 12.16 0.50
N LEU A 55 11.78 12.87 0.12
CA LEU A 55 13.00 12.96 0.92
C LEU A 55 12.76 13.60 2.28
N GLN A 56 11.97 14.67 2.34
CA GLN A 56 11.59 15.33 3.59
C GLN A 56 10.84 14.37 4.52
N MET A 57 9.87 13.61 4.01
CA MET A 57 9.15 12.62 4.80
C MET A 57 10.09 11.52 5.32
N VAL A 58 10.96 10.97 4.47
CA VAL A 58 11.94 9.94 4.88
C VAL A 58 12.90 10.47 5.94
N SER A 59 13.40 11.70 5.78
CA SER A 59 14.29 12.35 6.76
C SER A 59 13.59 12.50 8.13
N LYS A 60 12.35 13.01 8.13
CA LYS A 60 11.54 13.13 9.36
C LYS A 60 11.34 11.77 10.04
N MET A 61 11.00 10.72 9.29
CA MET A 61 10.78 9.38 9.87
C MET A 61 12.06 8.75 10.39
N ASN A 62 13.20 8.98 9.71
CA ASN A 62 14.50 8.52 10.20
C ASN A 62 14.90 9.22 11.50
N TYR A 63 14.61 10.52 11.61
CA TYR A 63 14.81 11.28 12.84
C TYR A 63 13.93 10.75 13.99
N LEU A 64 12.63 10.57 13.75
CA LEU A 64 11.69 10.02 14.74
C LEU A 64 12.07 8.60 15.20
N ARG A 65 12.54 7.76 14.28
CA ARG A 65 13.09 6.43 14.59
C ARG A 65 14.33 6.53 15.48
N LYS A 66 15.25 7.46 15.19
CA LYS A 66 16.48 7.65 15.97
C LYS A 66 16.18 8.06 17.42
N ILE A 67 15.17 8.88 17.64
CA ILE A 67 14.79 9.35 18.99
C ILE A 67 13.82 8.41 19.72
N GLY A 68 13.45 7.26 19.11
CA GLY A 68 12.51 6.30 19.71
C GLY A 68 11.06 6.79 19.82
N ARG A 69 10.68 7.87 19.12
CA ARG A 69 9.32 8.42 19.09
C ARG A 69 8.61 8.11 17.77
N LEU A 70 8.98 7.02 17.11
CA LEU A 70 8.29 6.61 15.90
C LEU A 70 6.90 6.09 16.29
N PRO A 71 5.80 6.61 15.73
CA PRO A 71 4.47 6.07 15.99
C PRO A 71 4.43 4.60 15.55
N GLU A 72 3.89 3.72 16.40
CA GLU A 72 3.80 2.27 16.14
C GLU A 72 3.04 1.94 14.83
N GLU A 73 2.19 2.85 14.35
CA GLU A 73 1.45 2.69 13.11
C GLU A 73 2.32 2.79 11.84
N GLU A 74 3.49 3.43 11.90
CA GLU A 74 4.30 3.79 10.73
C GLU A 74 5.40 2.79 10.35
N GLU A 75 5.67 1.78 11.18
CA GLU A 75 6.70 0.75 10.89
C GLU A 75 6.38 -0.11 9.65
N LYS A 76 5.14 -0.05 9.14
CA LYS A 76 4.66 -0.92 8.05
C LYS A 76 5.22 -0.57 6.66
N PHE A 77 6.00 0.51 6.52
CA PHE A 77 6.72 0.83 5.28
C PHE A 77 8.01 0.00 5.10
N THR A 78 7.98 -1.29 5.43
CA THR A 78 9.04 -2.21 4.98
C THR A 78 9.02 -2.25 3.46
N LYS A 79 10.16 -1.94 2.82
CA LYS A 79 10.39 -2.13 1.38
C LYS A 79 9.98 -3.55 1.01
N ARG A 80 8.83 -3.71 0.35
CA ARG A 80 8.55 -4.95 -0.39
C ARG A 80 9.57 -4.99 -1.52
N LYS A 81 10.55 -5.89 -1.39
CA LYS A 81 11.50 -6.26 -2.45
C LYS A 81 10.72 -6.74 -3.68
#